data_AF-A0A968UWX6-F1
#
_entry.id   AF-A0A968UWX6-F1
#
_cell.length_a   1.000
_cell.length_b   1.000
_cell.length_c   1.000
_cell.angle_alpha   90.00
_cell.angle_beta   90.00
_cell.angle_gamma   90.00
#
_symmetry.space_group_name_H-M   'P 1'
#
loop_
_entity.id
_entity.type
_entity.pdbx_description
1 polymer ?
#
loop_
_entity_poly.entity_id
_entity_poly.type
_entity_poly.pdbx_seq_one_letter_code
_entity_poly.pdbx_strand_id
1 'polypeptide(L)'
;MTFDQQFDGEQFNSNIARESFDKTNSLNIDLGAGVNLRLQPSNANPTTKRTKLDVGLSVHHITRPDEAFNLSEDIALERRYATYVLGTVMLAENFDVLLRGTAQFQGAFKENVVGGAGKIYLSKKPARELAFSLGASYRFNTIGDAIIPNVEFHIRQWLLGLSYDVNVSELQAASARQGGPEVALRYLFTNIKPTTKTKVCPII
;
A
#
# COMPACT_ATOMS: atom_id res chain seq x y z
N MET A 1 -28.36 0.06 7.92
CA MET A 1 -28.23 -0.67 9.19
C MET A 1 -29.60 -1.19 9.53
N THR A 2 -29.69 -2.49 9.79
CA THR A 2 -30.92 -3.30 9.82
C THR A 2 -31.67 -3.10 11.12
N PHE A 3 -32.98 -2.89 11.00
CA PHE A 3 -33.92 -2.70 12.10
C PHE A 3 -34.28 -4.05 12.74
N ASP A 4 -33.31 -4.75 13.36
CA ASP A 4 -33.51 -6.13 13.83
C ASP A 4 -34.69 -6.26 14.82
N GLN A 5 -34.91 -5.28 15.69
CA GLN A 5 -36.09 -5.29 16.59
C GLN A 5 -37.42 -5.01 15.89
N GLN A 6 -37.42 -4.31 14.75
CA GLN A 6 -38.65 -4.02 13.99
C GLN A 6 -38.90 -5.04 12.88
N PHE A 7 -38.08 -6.09 12.79
CA PHE A 7 -38.24 -7.20 11.86
C PHE A 7 -38.58 -8.46 12.65
N ASP A 8 -39.84 -8.91 12.57
CA ASP A 8 -40.36 -10.05 13.34
C ASP A 8 -39.97 -11.42 12.75
N GLY A 9 -39.09 -11.43 11.75
CA GLY A 9 -38.65 -12.62 11.01
C GLY A 9 -39.40 -12.84 9.70
N GLU A 10 -40.54 -12.18 9.48
CA GLU A 10 -41.32 -12.28 8.23
C GLU A 10 -41.54 -10.92 7.57
N GLN A 11 -41.80 -9.87 8.35
CA GLN A 11 -42.06 -8.53 7.83
C GLN A 11 -41.59 -7.41 8.76
N PHE A 12 -41.43 -6.23 8.19
CA PHE A 12 -41.15 -5.02 8.95
C PHE A 12 -42.42 -4.55 9.68
N ASN A 13 -42.33 -4.39 11.00
CA ASN A 13 -43.42 -3.92 11.86
C ASN A 13 -43.07 -2.58 12.50
N SER A 14 -43.69 -1.50 12.00
CA SER A 14 -43.47 -0.14 12.47
C SER A 14 -44.03 0.16 13.87
N ASN A 15 -44.80 -0.76 14.46
CA ASN A 15 -45.38 -0.61 15.80
C ASN A 15 -44.46 -1.11 16.92
N ILE A 16 -43.37 -1.81 16.57
CA ILE A 16 -42.35 -2.21 17.55
C ILE A 16 -41.42 -1.02 17.77
N ALA A 17 -41.10 -0.75 19.04
CA ALA A 17 -40.16 0.29 19.42
C ALA A 17 -38.83 0.09 18.68
N ARG A 18 -38.24 1.20 18.24
CA ARG A 18 -36.89 1.18 17.69
C ARG A 18 -35.93 0.67 18.75
N GLU A 19 -34.92 -0.07 18.31
CA GLU A 19 -33.85 -0.52 19.19
C GLU A 19 -33.21 0.67 19.92
N SER A 20 -33.15 0.55 21.24
CA SER A 20 -32.51 1.53 22.12
C SER A 20 -31.04 1.14 22.24
N PHE A 21 -30.16 1.93 21.63
CA PHE A 21 -28.72 1.75 21.79
C PHE A 21 -28.23 2.50 23.02
N ASP A 22 -27.58 1.80 23.95
CA ASP A 22 -26.92 2.43 25.12
C ASP A 22 -25.71 3.30 24.72
N LYS A 23 -25.12 3.00 23.55
CA LYS A 23 -24.03 3.78 22.93
C LYS A 23 -24.41 4.11 21.49
N THR A 24 -24.63 5.39 21.20
CA THR A 24 -24.91 5.89 19.83
C THR A 24 -23.69 6.52 19.16
N ASN A 25 -22.58 6.63 19.88
CA ASN A 25 -21.31 7.17 19.39
C ASN A 25 -20.13 6.45 20.08
N SER A 26 -19.04 6.23 19.33
CA SER A 26 -17.77 5.73 19.84
C SER A 26 -16.62 6.55 19.26
N LEU A 27 -15.65 6.92 20.09
CA LEU A 27 -14.39 7.55 19.69
C LEU A 27 -13.24 6.61 20.03
N ASN A 28 -12.64 6.03 19.00
CA ASN A 28 -11.49 5.14 19.12
C ASN A 28 -10.25 5.84 18.57
N ILE A 29 -9.24 6.02 19.42
CA ILE A 29 -7.95 6.62 19.03
C ILE A 29 -6.95 5.50 18.79
N ASP A 30 -6.50 5.38 17.53
CA ASP A 30 -5.46 4.45 17.13
C ASP A 30 -4.13 5.17 16.85
N LEU A 31 -3.05 4.61 17.38
CA LEU A 31 -1.68 5.09 17.17
C LEU A 31 -0.80 4.01 16.54
N GLY A 32 0.04 4.44 15.61
CA GLY A 32 1.08 3.62 14.99
C GLY A 32 2.41 4.35 14.90
N ALA A 33 3.49 3.58 14.81
CA ALA A 33 4.86 4.09 14.68
C ALA A 33 5.66 3.22 13.70
N GLY A 34 6.66 3.80 13.07
CA GLY A 34 7.52 3.05 12.16
C GLY A 34 8.85 3.75 11.87
N VAL A 35 9.80 2.96 11.38
CA VAL A 35 11.14 3.39 10.99
C VAL A 35 11.42 2.93 9.57
N ASN A 36 12.17 3.74 8.82
CA ASN A 36 12.64 3.41 7.49
C ASN A 36 14.14 3.68 7.38
N LEU A 37 14.87 2.70 6.85
CA LEU A 37 16.26 2.79 6.49
C LEU A 37 16.38 2.82 4.96
N ARG A 38 16.97 3.89 4.42
CA ARG A 38 17.34 3.99 3.02
C ARG A 38 18.85 3.85 2.86
N LEU A 39 19.28 2.83 2.12
CA LEU A 39 20.65 2.67 1.67
C LEU A 39 20.75 3.11 0.21
N GLN A 40 21.67 4.05 -0.06
CA GLN A 40 21.94 4.53 -1.40
C GLN A 40 23.44 4.85 -1.53
N PRO A 41 24.06 4.68 -2.72
CA PRO A 41 25.43 5.08 -2.94
C PRO A 41 25.63 6.57 -2.64
N SER A 42 26.79 6.96 -2.10
CA SER A 42 27.14 8.36 -1.82
C SER A 42 27.03 9.27 -3.05
N ASN A 43 27.29 8.71 -4.23
CA ASN A 43 27.19 9.38 -5.51
C ASN A 43 25.83 9.17 -6.20
N ALA A 44 24.80 8.80 -5.46
CA ALA A 44 23.45 8.61 -6.00
C ALA A 44 22.99 9.88 -6.72
N ASN A 45 22.49 9.69 -7.93
CA ASN A 45 21.97 10.76 -8.77
C ASN A 45 20.73 10.22 -9.48
N PRO A 46 19.57 10.91 -9.40
CA PRO A 46 18.32 10.47 -10.03
C PRO A 46 18.44 10.13 -11.53
N THR A 47 19.46 10.66 -12.20
CA THR A 47 19.69 10.48 -13.64
C THR A 47 20.72 9.38 -13.93
N THR A 48 21.80 9.29 -13.14
CA THR A 48 22.98 8.47 -13.49
C THR A 48 23.29 7.33 -12.51
N LYS A 49 22.80 7.38 -11.26
CA LYS A 49 23.00 6.34 -10.25
C LYS A 49 21.74 6.20 -9.40
N ARG A 50 20.86 5.30 -9.82
CA ARG A 50 19.49 5.15 -9.28
C ARG A 50 19.34 3.98 -8.30
N THR A 51 20.39 3.17 -8.13
CA THR A 51 20.34 2.01 -7.23
C THR A 51 20.12 2.44 -5.79
N LYS A 52 19.11 1.86 -5.14
CA LYS A 52 18.76 2.12 -3.74
C LYS A 52 18.04 0.91 -3.13
N LEU A 53 18.10 0.82 -1.81
CA LEU A 53 17.38 -0.15 -1.01
C LEU A 53 16.69 0.58 0.14
N ASP A 54 15.39 0.35 0.26
CA ASP A 54 14.56 0.87 1.35
C ASP A 54 14.05 -0.32 2.17
N VAL A 55 14.28 -0.29 3.48
CA VAL A 55 13.78 -1.29 4.42
C VAL A 55 12.97 -0.57 5.50
N GLY A 56 11.75 -1.01 5.76
CA GLY A 56 10.86 -0.39 6.73
C GLY A 56 10.28 -1.39 7.72
N LEU A 57 10.06 -0.93 8.95
CA LEU A 57 9.38 -1.66 10.01
C LEU A 57 8.35 -0.72 10.65
N SER A 58 7.12 -1.20 10.86
CA SER A 58 6.08 -0.44 11.54
C SER A 58 5.22 -1.32 12.45
N VAL A 59 4.64 -0.68 13.46
CA VAL A 59 3.66 -1.24 14.38
C VAL A 59 2.44 -0.33 14.35
N HIS A 60 1.28 -0.92 14.15
CA HIS A 60 -0.03 -0.28 14.16
C HIS A 60 -0.85 -0.82 15.35
N HIS A 61 -1.92 -0.11 15.75
CA HIS A 61 -2.77 -0.54 16.85
C HIS A 61 -2.02 -0.62 18.17
N ILE A 62 -1.08 0.31 18.41
CA ILE A 62 -0.28 0.38 19.65
C ILE A 62 -1.20 0.54 20.86
N THR A 63 -2.22 1.40 20.74
CA THR A 63 -3.20 1.68 21.78
C THR A 63 -4.26 0.58 21.94
N ARG A 64 -4.34 -0.38 21.00
CA ARG A 64 -5.32 -1.48 20.99
C ARG A 64 -6.74 -1.00 21.35
N PRO A 65 -7.34 -0.09 20.56
CA PRO A 65 -8.67 0.39 20.86
C PRO A 65 -9.69 -0.76 20.77
N ASP A 66 -10.72 -0.70 21.61
CA ASP A 66 -11.83 -1.64 21.59
C ASP A 66 -12.83 -1.21 20.50
N GLU A 67 -13.07 -2.09 19.52
CA GLU A 67 -13.97 -1.82 18.40
C GLU A 67 -15.40 -2.34 18.65
N ALA A 68 -15.72 -2.73 19.89
CA ALA A 68 -17.02 -3.26 20.24
C ALA A 68 -18.10 -2.15 20.32
N PHE A 69 -19.13 -2.26 19.49
CA PHE A 69 -20.32 -1.40 19.54
C PHE A 69 -21.36 -1.89 20.58
N ASN A 70 -21.33 -3.18 20.93
CA ASN A 70 -22.21 -3.80 21.93
C ASN A 70 -21.45 -4.07 23.25
N LEU A 71 -22.12 -3.80 24.38
CA LEU A 71 -21.59 -3.83 25.75
C LEU A 71 -21.20 -5.22 26.30
N SER A 72 -21.31 -6.29 25.49
CA SER A 72 -21.21 -7.66 26.00
C SER A 72 -19.83 -8.29 25.85
N GLU A 73 -18.98 -7.81 24.93
CA GLU A 73 -17.61 -8.29 24.79
C GLU A 73 -16.69 -7.17 24.26
N ASP A 74 -15.63 -6.85 25.02
CA ASP A 74 -14.55 -5.97 24.55
C ASP A 74 -13.67 -6.75 23.57
N ILE A 75 -13.82 -6.47 22.26
CA ILE A 75 -12.94 -7.02 21.23
C ILE A 75 -11.82 -6.01 20.97
N ALA A 76 -10.72 -6.16 21.72
CA ALA A 76 -9.53 -5.35 21.57
C ALA A 76 -8.85 -5.61 20.22
N LEU A 77 -8.55 -4.56 19.47
CA LEU A 77 -7.90 -4.69 18.18
C LEU A 77 -6.46 -5.19 18.35
N GLU A 78 -6.12 -6.28 17.65
CA GLU A 78 -4.78 -6.86 17.73
C GLU A 78 -3.72 -5.94 17.09
N ARG A 79 -2.54 -5.89 17.71
CA ARG A 79 -1.38 -5.17 17.16
C ARG A 79 -1.00 -5.73 15.80
N ARG A 80 -0.89 -4.85 14.80
CA ARG A 80 -0.42 -5.21 13.47
C ARG A 80 1.03 -4.80 13.30
N TYR A 81 1.88 -5.77 13.00
CA TYR A 81 3.28 -5.57 12.65
C TYR A 81 3.42 -5.63 11.13
N ALA A 82 4.09 -4.65 10.54
CA ALA A 82 4.30 -4.61 9.10
C ALA A 82 5.77 -4.31 8.79
N THR A 83 6.26 -4.92 7.71
CA THR A 83 7.59 -4.64 7.17
C THR A 83 7.54 -4.58 5.66
N TYR A 84 8.45 -3.81 5.09
CA TYR A 84 8.65 -3.78 3.65
C TYR A 84 10.13 -3.70 3.29
N VAL A 85 10.44 -4.22 2.10
CA VAL A 85 11.74 -4.11 1.44
C VAL A 85 11.48 -3.68 0.00
N LEU A 86 12.01 -2.53 -0.41
CA LEU A 86 11.92 -2.02 -1.77
C LEU A 86 13.34 -1.82 -2.33
N GLY A 87 13.70 -2.58 -3.34
CA GLY A 87 14.95 -2.45 -4.07
C GLY A 87 14.74 -1.78 -5.42
N THR A 88 15.62 -0.87 -5.79
CA THR A 88 15.77 -0.43 -7.18
C THR A 88 17.21 -0.70 -7.58
N VAL A 89 17.42 -1.44 -8.65
CA VAL A 89 18.74 -1.76 -9.18
C VAL A 89 18.81 -1.23 -10.61
N MET A 90 19.70 -0.27 -10.84
CA MET A 90 19.99 0.22 -12.18
C MET A 90 20.83 -0.82 -12.92
N LEU A 91 20.27 -1.42 -13.96
CA LEU A 91 20.98 -2.41 -14.80
C LEU A 91 21.53 -1.79 -16.08
N ALA A 92 20.84 -0.78 -16.62
CA ALA A 92 21.28 -0.06 -17.81
C ALA A 92 20.97 1.44 -17.71
N GLU A 93 21.42 2.19 -18.71
CA GLU A 93 21.21 3.62 -18.75
C GLU A 93 19.71 4.01 -18.64
N ASN A 94 18.83 3.24 -19.28
CA ASN A 94 17.38 3.48 -19.34
C ASN A 94 16.55 2.33 -18.75
N PHE A 95 17.16 1.41 -18.01
CA PHE A 95 16.46 0.24 -17.45
C PHE A 95 16.85 -0.04 -16.01
N ASP A 96 15.83 -0.17 -15.17
CA ASP A 96 15.95 -0.52 -13.76
C ASP A 96 15.11 -1.77 -13.46
N VAL A 97 15.60 -2.59 -12.53
CA VAL A 97 14.82 -3.65 -11.91
C VAL A 97 14.34 -3.18 -10.55
N LEU A 98 13.05 -3.33 -10.31
CA LEU A 98 12.39 -3.04 -9.05
C LEU A 98 12.12 -4.37 -8.35
N LEU A 99 12.51 -4.48 -7.09
CA LEU A 99 12.18 -5.60 -6.21
C LEU A 99 11.33 -5.06 -5.07
N ARG A 100 10.26 -5.80 -4.72
CA ARG A 100 9.28 -5.38 -3.73
C ARG A 100 8.94 -6.57 -2.84
N GLY A 101 8.96 -6.36 -1.54
CA GLY A 101 8.54 -7.35 -0.55
C GLY A 101 7.81 -6.65 0.57
N THR A 102 6.68 -7.20 1.00
CA THR A 102 5.95 -6.74 2.18
C THR A 102 5.49 -7.95 2.99
N ALA A 103 5.51 -7.83 4.30
CA ALA A 103 4.99 -8.83 5.22
C ALA A 103 4.22 -8.13 6.34
N GLN A 104 3.05 -8.65 6.65
CA GLN A 104 2.15 -8.13 7.67
C GLN A 104 1.64 -9.26 8.55
N PHE A 105 1.55 -8.98 9.85
CA PHE A 105 1.13 -9.94 10.87
C PHE A 105 0.16 -9.24 11.83
N GLN A 106 -1.05 -9.77 11.98
CA GLN A 106 -2.08 -9.28 12.89
C GLN A 106 -2.78 -10.49 13.54
N GLY A 107 -2.40 -10.77 14.78
CA GLY A 107 -2.73 -12.01 15.50
C GLY A 107 -2.49 -13.28 14.70
N ALA A 108 -3.56 -14.03 14.43
CA ALA A 108 -3.50 -15.27 13.67
C ALA A 108 -3.35 -15.06 12.14
N PHE A 109 -3.60 -13.85 11.65
CA PHE A 109 -3.55 -13.53 10.23
C PHE A 109 -2.15 -13.05 9.82
N LYS A 110 -1.66 -13.59 8.71
CA LYS A 110 -0.40 -13.21 8.06
C LYS A 110 -0.64 -12.97 6.58
N GLU A 111 -0.09 -11.90 6.04
CA GLU A 111 -0.11 -11.61 4.61
C GLU A 111 1.27 -11.21 4.14
N ASN A 112 1.80 -11.91 3.14
CA ASN A 112 3.09 -11.61 2.56
C ASN A 112 2.93 -11.42 1.05
N VAL A 113 3.61 -10.43 0.50
CA VAL A 113 3.63 -10.16 -0.93
C VAL A 113 5.07 -9.95 -1.36
N VAL A 114 5.52 -10.69 -2.35
CA VAL A 114 6.86 -10.54 -2.94
C VAL A 114 6.73 -10.39 -4.45
N GLY A 115 7.49 -9.50 -5.05
CA GLY A 115 7.33 -9.20 -6.46
C GLY A 115 8.45 -8.36 -7.01
N GLY A 116 8.34 -8.10 -8.30
CA GLY A 116 9.28 -7.25 -9.00
C GLY A 116 8.69 -6.71 -10.28
N ALA A 117 9.35 -5.69 -10.81
CA ALA A 117 9.00 -5.06 -12.07
C ALA A 117 10.24 -4.61 -12.82
N GLY A 118 10.22 -4.67 -14.15
CA GLY A 118 11.18 -3.97 -14.98
C GLY A 118 10.66 -2.56 -15.27
N LYS A 119 11.48 -1.53 -15.06
CA LYS A 119 11.15 -0.13 -15.36
C LYS A 119 12.03 0.38 -16.48
N ILE A 120 11.41 0.83 -17.57
CA ILE A 120 12.05 1.41 -18.74
C ILE A 120 11.80 2.91 -18.77
N TYR A 121 12.87 3.70 -18.95
CA TYR A 121 12.81 5.15 -19.06
C TYR A 121 12.81 5.58 -20.53
N LEU A 122 11.73 6.24 -20.96
CA LEU A 122 11.62 6.84 -22.28
C LEU A 122 12.20 8.27 -22.30
N SER A 123 12.06 8.98 -21.18
CA SER A 123 12.68 10.29 -20.96
C SER A 123 13.13 10.42 -19.51
N LYS A 124 14.38 10.81 -19.32
CA LYS A 124 14.99 11.07 -17.99
C LYS A 124 15.19 12.57 -17.73
N LYS A 125 14.66 13.44 -18.59
CA LYS A 125 14.83 14.89 -18.44
C LYS A 125 14.15 15.35 -17.15
N PRO A 126 14.82 16.15 -16.30
CA PRO A 126 14.18 16.73 -15.11
C PRO A 126 12.86 17.41 -15.47
N ALA A 127 11.83 17.22 -14.63
CA ALA A 127 10.44 17.69 -14.83
C ALA A 127 9.70 17.15 -16.08
N ARG A 128 10.35 16.31 -16.90
CA ARG A 128 9.76 15.63 -18.06
C ARG A 128 10.09 14.13 -18.05
N GLU A 129 10.15 13.53 -16.86
CA GLU A 129 10.32 12.09 -16.70
C GLU A 129 9.14 11.38 -17.36
N LEU A 130 9.44 10.39 -18.20
CA LEU A 130 8.47 9.46 -18.75
C LEU A 130 9.06 8.06 -18.64
N ALA A 131 8.38 7.19 -17.92
CA ALA A 131 8.80 5.81 -17.76
C ALA A 131 7.59 4.88 -17.68
N PHE A 132 7.85 3.63 -18.02
CA PHE A 132 6.89 2.54 -18.02
C PHE A 132 7.46 1.40 -17.18
N SER A 133 6.64 0.77 -16.35
CA SER A 133 7.01 -0.45 -15.63
C SER A 133 5.99 -1.55 -15.87
N LEU A 134 6.51 -2.77 -15.97
CA LEU A 134 5.72 -4.00 -16.05
C LEU A 134 6.29 -4.98 -15.04
N GLY A 135 5.42 -5.55 -14.23
CA GLY A 135 5.83 -6.45 -13.16
C GLY A 135 4.73 -7.42 -12.76
N ALA A 136 5.10 -8.25 -11.80
CA ALA A 136 4.16 -9.13 -11.12
C ALA A 136 4.59 -9.30 -9.68
N SER A 137 3.60 -9.52 -8.83
CA SER A 137 3.80 -9.89 -7.43
C SER A 137 3.10 -11.21 -7.14
N TYR A 138 3.60 -11.92 -6.14
CA TYR A 138 3.01 -13.13 -5.60
C TYR A 138 2.62 -12.85 -4.15
N ARG A 139 1.34 -12.98 -3.87
CA ARG A 139 0.78 -12.91 -2.52
C ARG A 139 0.59 -14.33 -2.00
N PHE A 140 1.08 -14.57 -0.79
CA PHE A 140 0.88 -15.82 -0.07
C PHE A 140 0.50 -15.51 1.38
N ASN A 141 -0.67 -15.99 1.77
CA ASN A 141 -1.24 -15.80 3.10
C ASN A 141 -1.75 -17.14 3.67
N THR A 142 -2.33 -17.13 4.87
CA THR A 142 -2.85 -18.37 5.48
C THR A 142 -4.04 -18.97 4.71
N ILE A 143 -4.74 -18.17 3.91
CA ILE A 143 -6.03 -18.47 3.31
C ILE A 143 -5.88 -18.88 1.84
N GLY A 144 -4.83 -18.40 1.16
CA GLY A 144 -4.55 -18.74 -0.22
C GLY A 144 -3.44 -17.92 -0.86
N ASP A 145 -3.14 -18.31 -2.08
CA ASP A 145 -2.09 -17.74 -2.91
C ASP A 145 -2.67 -17.06 -4.14
N ALA A 146 -2.03 -15.96 -4.56
CA ALA A 146 -2.45 -15.19 -5.73
C ALA A 146 -1.29 -14.52 -6.47
N ILE A 147 -1.40 -14.42 -7.80
CA ILE A 147 -0.45 -13.72 -8.66
C ILE A 147 -1.09 -12.40 -9.09
N ILE A 148 -0.35 -11.31 -8.92
CA ILE A 148 -0.79 -9.94 -9.16
C ILE A 148 0.09 -9.32 -10.25
N PRO A 149 -0.21 -9.53 -11.55
CA PRO A 149 0.38 -8.73 -12.61
C PRO A 149 0.06 -7.24 -12.39
N ASN A 150 1.04 -6.39 -12.69
CA ASN A 150 0.87 -4.94 -12.60
C ASN A 150 1.60 -4.21 -13.73
N VAL A 151 1.04 -3.06 -14.09
CA VAL A 151 1.59 -2.12 -15.07
C VAL A 151 1.55 -0.73 -14.45
N GLU A 152 2.64 0.03 -14.55
CA GLU A 152 2.68 1.40 -14.05
C GLU A 152 3.24 2.36 -15.12
N PHE A 153 2.60 3.52 -15.23
CA PHE A 153 3.03 4.64 -16.06
C PHE A 153 3.49 5.78 -15.15
N HIS A 154 4.72 6.22 -15.33
CA HIS A 154 5.31 7.34 -14.62
C HIS A 154 5.40 8.54 -15.55
N ILE A 155 4.60 9.58 -15.29
CA ILE A 155 4.52 10.79 -16.10
C ILE A 155 4.80 11.99 -15.21
N ARG A 156 6.03 12.50 -15.25
CA ARG A 156 6.51 13.58 -14.39
C ARG A 156 6.33 13.21 -12.91
N GLN A 157 5.46 13.91 -12.18
CA GLN A 157 5.11 13.64 -10.78
C GLN A 157 3.94 12.66 -10.61
N TRP A 158 3.29 12.27 -11.70
CA TRP A 158 2.17 11.33 -11.68
C TRP A 158 2.65 9.89 -11.81
N LEU A 159 2.00 8.99 -11.09
CA LEU A 159 2.06 7.55 -11.29
C LEU A 159 0.62 7.05 -11.48
N LEU A 160 0.37 6.37 -12.59
CA LEU A 160 -0.85 5.61 -12.86
C LEU A 160 -0.49 4.12 -12.83
N GLY A 161 -1.09 3.35 -11.92
CA GLY A 161 -0.87 1.92 -11.79
C GLY A 161 -2.15 1.14 -12.05
N LEU A 162 -2.02 -0.01 -12.69
CA LEU A 162 -3.08 -0.99 -12.90
C LEU A 162 -2.59 -2.33 -12.37
N SER A 163 -3.40 -3.00 -11.55
CA SER A 163 -3.16 -4.36 -11.07
C SER A 163 -4.40 -5.22 -11.22
N TYR A 164 -4.20 -6.53 -11.28
CA TYR A 164 -5.29 -7.49 -11.29
C TYR A 164 -4.89 -8.68 -10.43
N ASP A 165 -5.70 -9.03 -9.43
CA ASP A 165 -5.39 -10.14 -8.53
C ASP A 165 -5.94 -11.47 -9.11
N VAL A 166 -5.05 -12.44 -9.34
CA VAL A 166 -5.39 -13.76 -9.87
C VAL A 166 -5.16 -14.82 -8.79
N ASN A 167 -6.23 -15.28 -8.15
CA ASN A 167 -6.16 -16.35 -7.16
C ASN A 167 -5.72 -17.68 -7.80
N VAL A 168 -4.72 -18.35 -7.19
CA VAL A 168 -4.14 -19.61 -7.66
C VAL A 168 -4.56 -20.81 -6.77
N SER A 169 -4.87 -20.59 -5.48
CA SER A 169 -5.20 -21.65 -4.50
C SER A 169 -6.60 -22.29 -4.63
N GLU A 170 -6.88 -23.37 -3.87
CA GLU A 170 -8.11 -24.21 -3.89
C GLU A 170 -9.43 -23.46 -3.62
N LEU A 171 -9.40 -22.19 -3.21
CA LEU A 171 -10.55 -21.25 -3.29
C LEU A 171 -10.95 -20.90 -4.75
N GLN A 172 -10.36 -21.59 -5.73
CA GLN A 172 -10.75 -21.64 -7.14
C GLN A 172 -12.26 -21.86 -7.34
N ALA A 173 -12.91 -22.67 -6.50
CA ALA A 173 -14.33 -23.03 -6.66
C ALA A 173 -15.32 -21.93 -6.21
N ALA A 174 -14.92 -21.04 -5.29
CA ALA A 174 -15.81 -20.00 -4.74
C ALA A 174 -15.64 -18.61 -5.41
N SER A 175 -14.47 -18.33 -6.00
CA SER A 175 -14.12 -16.98 -6.52
C SER A 175 -13.96 -16.89 -8.04
N ALA A 176 -14.04 -18.00 -8.78
CA ALA A 176 -13.87 -18.05 -10.25
C ALA A 176 -12.62 -17.31 -10.79
N ARG A 177 -11.54 -17.23 -10.00
CA ARG A 177 -10.29 -16.47 -10.30
C ARG A 177 -10.46 -14.95 -10.40
N GLN A 178 -11.54 -14.36 -9.87
CA GLN A 178 -11.80 -12.93 -9.97
C GLN A 178 -11.31 -12.20 -8.70
N GLY A 179 -10.08 -11.69 -8.71
CA GLY A 179 -9.60 -10.77 -7.67
C GLY A 179 -9.94 -9.29 -7.93
N GLY A 180 -10.53 -9.00 -9.09
CA GLY A 180 -10.99 -7.65 -9.46
C GLY A 180 -9.85 -6.76 -10.00
N PRO A 181 -10.13 -5.88 -10.97
CA PRO A 181 -9.17 -4.89 -11.43
C PRO A 181 -9.01 -3.76 -10.42
N GLU A 182 -7.78 -3.34 -10.17
CA GLU A 182 -7.43 -2.23 -9.29
C GLU A 182 -6.73 -1.12 -10.08
N VAL A 183 -7.02 0.13 -9.70
CA VAL A 183 -6.43 1.32 -10.31
C VAL A 183 -5.84 2.20 -9.23
N ALA A 184 -4.57 2.58 -9.39
CA ALA A 184 -3.85 3.46 -8.47
C ALA A 184 -3.46 4.75 -9.18
N LEU A 185 -3.75 5.90 -8.56
CA LEU A 185 -3.29 7.21 -9.02
C LEU A 185 -2.53 7.90 -7.90
N ARG A 186 -1.30 8.33 -8.17
CA ARG A 186 -0.46 9.05 -7.21
C ARG A 186 0.13 10.29 -7.83
N TYR A 187 0.10 11.40 -7.09
CA TYR A 187 0.81 12.63 -7.41
C TYR A 187 1.85 12.96 -6.34
N LEU A 188 3.08 13.25 -6.75
CA LEU A 188 4.16 13.63 -5.83
C LEU A 188 4.33 15.15 -5.79
N PHE A 189 3.99 15.77 -4.67
CA PHE A 189 4.34 17.16 -4.40
C PHE A 189 5.83 17.26 -4.09
N THR A 190 6.60 17.86 -5.00
CA THR A 190 8.03 18.14 -4.78
C THR A 190 8.26 19.64 -4.78
N ASN A 191 8.77 20.17 -3.67
CA ASN A 191 9.19 21.56 -3.59
C ASN A 191 10.68 21.65 -3.95
N ILE A 192 10.99 22.13 -5.15
CA ILE A 192 12.37 22.27 -5.60
C ILE A 192 12.91 23.55 -4.96
N LYS A 193 13.70 23.41 -3.89
CA LYS A 193 14.46 24.57 -3.37
C LYS A 193 15.41 25.03 -4.49
N PRO A 194 15.37 26.31 -4.91
CA PRO A 194 16.33 26.80 -5.88
C PRO A 194 17.74 26.64 -5.30
N THR A 195 18.65 26.06 -6.08
CA THR A 195 20.04 25.90 -5.69
C THR A 195 20.69 27.27 -5.53
N THR A 196 20.98 27.67 -4.28
CA THR A 196 21.68 28.89 -3.87
C THR A 196 23.19 28.85 -4.20
N LYS A 197 23.55 28.38 -5.40
CA LYS A 197 24.91 28.52 -5.92
C LYS A 197 24.87 29.09 -7.33
N THR A 198 24.58 30.38 -7.43
CA THR A 198 25.23 31.22 -8.43
C THR A 198 26.72 31.23 -8.11
N LYS A 199 27.49 30.32 -8.74
CA LYS A 199 28.92 30.56 -8.88
C LYS A 199 29.05 31.78 -9.78
N VAL A 200 29.26 32.95 -9.18
CA VAL A 200 29.77 34.11 -9.89
C VAL A 200 31.19 33.74 -10.28
N CYS A 201 31.41 33.39 -11.55
CA CYS A 201 32.76 33.34 -12.08
C CYS A 201 33.28 34.79 -12.10
N PRO A 202 34.38 35.12 -11.42
CA PRO A 202 35.03 36.39 -11.65
C PRO A 202 35.55 36.38 -13.10
N ILE A 203 35.11 37.35 -13.88
CA ILE A 203 35.73 37.68 -15.16
C ILE A 203 37.02 38.40 -14.77
N ILE A 204 38.16 37.80 -15.12
CA ILE A 204 39.48 38.42 -15.01
C ILE A 204 39.60 39.48 -16.09
#